data_AF-A0A370BIV9-F1
#
_entry.id   AF-A0A370BIV9-F1
#
_cell.length_a   1.000
_cell.length_b   1.000
_cell.length_c   1.000
_cell.angle_alpha   90.00
_cell.angle_beta   90.00
_cell.angle_gamma   90.00
#
_symmetry.space_group_name_H-M   'P 1'
#
loop_
_entity.id
_entity.type
_entity.pdbx_description
1 polymer ?
#
loop_
_entity_poly.entity_id
_entity_poly.type
_entity_poly.pdbx_seq_one_letter_code
_entity_poly.pdbx_strand_id
1 'polypeptide(L)' 'MDKKNALRAGALTAGTTLMMLLMTSPALALTRDDGDDPGPGLSVGETLGLFVVAPLVIFAVITGLVMVLDKSRKQDHGHA' A
#
# COMPACT_ATOMS: atom_id res chain seq x y z
N MET A 1 -18.53 35.14 11.46
CA MET A 1 -17.37 34.23 11.62
C MET A 1 -16.41 34.85 12.61
N ASP A 2 -16.04 34.14 13.67
CA ASP A 2 -15.15 34.67 14.70
C ASP A 2 -13.68 34.73 14.25
N LYS A 3 -12.94 35.75 14.70
CA LYS A 3 -11.49 35.91 14.41
C LYS A 3 -10.68 34.66 14.76
N LYS A 4 -11.12 33.90 15.78
CA LYS A 4 -10.53 32.63 16.19
C LYS A 4 -10.68 31.54 15.13
N ASN A 5 -11.80 31.48 14.43
CA ASN A 5 -12.01 30.52 13.35
C ASN A 5 -11.20 30.88 12.11
N ALA A 6 -11.04 32.18 11.82
CA ALA A 6 -10.17 32.64 10.74
C ALA A 6 -8.69 32.28 10.99
N LEU A 7 -8.19 32.47 12.21
CA LEU A 7 -6.82 32.10 12.58
C LEU A 7 -6.58 30.58 12.48
N ARG A 8 -7.53 29.77 12.94
CA ARG A 8 -7.45 28.29 12.86
C ARG A 8 -7.49 27.80 11.41
N ALA A 9 -8.36 28.40 10.59
CA ALA A 9 -8.43 28.09 9.17
C ALA A 9 -7.11 28.45 8.45
N GLY A 10 -6.56 29.64 8.72
CA GLY A 10 -5.28 30.07 8.14
C GLY A 10 -4.08 29.22 8.58
N ALA A 11 -4.02 28.84 9.85
CA ALA A 11 -2.97 27.94 10.35
C ALA A 11 -3.07 26.54 9.74
N LEU A 12 -4.30 26.01 9.58
CA LEU A 12 -4.53 24.72 8.96
C LEU A 12 -4.20 24.72 7.47
N THR A 13 -4.61 25.74 6.73
CA THR A 13 -4.30 25.85 5.30
C THR A 13 -2.81 26.03 5.08
N ALA A 14 -2.14 26.93 5.82
CA ALA A 14 -0.69 27.13 5.70
C ALA A 14 0.11 25.88 6.12
N GLY A 15 -0.31 25.19 7.19
CA GLY A 15 0.32 23.94 7.61
C GLY A 15 0.14 22.83 6.58
N THR A 16 -1.06 22.70 6.01
CA THR A 16 -1.37 21.67 5.00
C THR A 16 -0.67 21.98 3.68
N THR A 17 -0.65 23.23 3.21
CA THR A 17 0.08 23.61 1.99
C THR A 17 1.58 23.47 2.19
N LEU A 18 2.12 23.83 3.35
CA LEU A 18 3.53 23.58 3.67
C LEU A 18 3.82 22.08 3.72
N MET A 19 3.01 21.27 4.39
CA MET A 19 3.19 19.81 4.42
C MET A 19 3.07 19.20 3.02
N MET A 20 2.11 19.66 2.22
CA MET A 20 2.00 19.25 0.82
C MET A 20 3.25 19.65 0.04
N LEU A 21 3.74 20.89 0.15
CA LEU A 21 4.97 21.32 -0.51
C LEU A 21 6.22 20.54 -0.04
N LEU A 22 6.31 20.22 1.26
CA LEU A 22 7.41 19.42 1.81
C LEU A 22 7.34 17.96 1.35
N MET A 23 6.14 17.40 1.22
CA MET A 23 5.91 16.04 0.71
C MET A 23 5.96 15.98 -0.82
N THR A 24 5.75 17.10 -1.51
CA THR A 24 5.93 17.27 -2.96
C THR A 24 7.27 17.94 -3.22
N SER A 25 8.37 17.19 -3.13
CA SER A 25 9.63 17.63 -3.74
C SER A 25 9.76 17.09 -5.18
N PRO A 26 9.40 17.87 -6.22
CA PRO A 26 9.92 17.63 -7.56
C PRO A 26 10.66 18.88 -8.06
N ALA A 27 11.86 19.17 -7.55
CA ALA A 27 12.70 20.25 -8.09
C ALA A 27 14.19 20.23 -7.70
N LEU A 28 14.69 19.18 -7.04
CA LEU A 28 16.13 19.00 -6.79
C LEU A 28 16.75 17.91 -7.69
N ALA A 29 16.21 17.74 -8.90
CA ALA A 29 16.73 16.81 -9.92
C ALA A 29 17.94 17.40 -10.68
N LEU A 30 18.92 17.96 -9.94
CA LEU A 30 20.26 18.28 -10.47
C LEU A 30 21.26 17.15 -10.20
N THR A 31 20.87 16.13 -9.43
CA THR A 31 21.52 14.82 -9.46
C THR A 31 20.75 13.95 -10.43
N ARG A 32 21.45 13.32 -11.38
CA ARG A 32 20.84 12.29 -12.23
C ARG A 32 20.33 11.20 -11.29
N ASP A 33 19.03 10.96 -11.35
CA ASP A 33 18.30 10.05 -10.46
C ASP A 33 18.48 8.62 -10.99
N ASP A 34 18.65 7.64 -10.09
CA ASP A 34 18.75 6.22 -10.44
C ASP A 34 17.46 5.70 -11.13
N GLY A 35 16.42 6.54 -11.25
CA GLY A 35 15.27 6.32 -12.12
C GLY A 35 15.57 6.31 -13.63
N ASP A 36 16.69 6.89 -14.07
CA ASP A 36 17.12 6.83 -15.49
C ASP A 36 17.82 5.51 -15.85
N ASP A 37 18.38 4.80 -14.87
CA ASP A 37 19.02 3.49 -15.05
C ASP A 37 18.41 2.47 -14.08
N PRO A 38 17.31 1.80 -14.46
CA PRO A 38 16.59 0.88 -13.58
C PRO A 38 17.37 -0.42 -13.27
N GLY A 39 18.65 -0.51 -13.69
CA GLY A 39 19.46 -1.72 -13.54
C GLY A 39 18.99 -2.85 -14.47
N PRO A 40 19.50 -4.08 -14.26
CA PRO A 40 19.10 -5.22 -15.06
C PRO A 40 17.60 -5.51 -14.85
N GLY A 41 16.82 -5.42 -15.92
CA GLY A 41 15.39 -5.73 -15.89
C GLY A 41 15.12 -7.20 -15.53
N LEU A 42 13.98 -7.44 -14.89
CA LEU A 42 13.52 -8.79 -14.56
C LEU A 42 13.28 -9.60 -15.84
N SER A 43 13.68 -10.87 -15.81
CA SER A 43 13.27 -11.80 -16.86
C SER A 43 11.75 -11.98 -16.87
N VAL A 44 11.22 -12.46 -18.00
CA VAL A 44 9.79 -12.79 -18.13
C VAL A 44 9.37 -13.80 -17.05
N GLY A 45 10.23 -14.78 -16.77
CA GLY A 45 9.99 -15.79 -15.74
C GLY A 45 9.88 -15.19 -14.34
N GLU A 46 10.78 -14.29 -13.97
CA GLU A 46 10.74 -13.60 -12.67
C GLU A 46 9.51 -12.70 -12.56
N THR A 47 9.17 -11.98 -13.63
CA THR A 47 7.99 -11.11 -13.66
C THR A 47 6.71 -11.92 -13.45
N LEU A 48 6.54 -13.02 -14.17
CA LEU A 48 5.38 -13.89 -14.01
C LEU A 48 5.40 -14.61 -12.64
N GLY A 49 6.56 -15.04 -12.18
CA GLY A 49 6.73 -15.67 -10.88
C GLY A 49 6.30 -14.76 -9.73
N LEU A 50 6.81 -13.53 -9.71
CA LEU A 50 6.58 -12.56 -8.63
C LEU A 50 5.20 -11.91 -8.69
N PHE A 51 4.71 -11.55 -9.88
CA PHE A 51 3.50 -10.75 -10.01
C PHE A 51 2.25 -11.54 -10.41
N VAL A 52 2.38 -12.81 -10.78
CA VAL A 52 1.24 -13.67 -11.13
C VAL A 52 1.18 -14.90 -10.24
N VAL A 53 2.26 -15.69 -10.21
CA VAL A 53 2.26 -16.95 -9.46
C VAL A 53 2.23 -16.71 -7.96
N ALA A 54 3.08 -15.83 -7.42
CA ALA A 54 3.13 -15.57 -5.98
C ALA A 54 1.76 -15.06 -5.43
N PRO A 55 1.07 -14.08 -6.06
CA PRO A 55 -0.27 -13.69 -5.64
C PRO A 55 -1.29 -14.84 -5.66
N LEU A 56 -1.27 -15.69 -6.70
CA LEU A 56 -2.17 -16.85 -6.80
C LEU A 56 -1.92 -17.88 -5.69
N VAL A 57 -0.65 -18.16 -5.39
CA VAL A 57 -0.27 -19.08 -4.30
C VAL A 57 -0.74 -18.53 -2.96
N ILE A 58 -0.50 -17.25 -2.67
CA ILE A 58 -0.96 -16.61 -1.44
C ILE A 58 -2.49 -16.72 -1.32
N PHE A 59 -3.22 -16.42 -2.39
CA PHE A 59 -4.68 -16.53 -2.42
C PHE A 59 -5.16 -17.96 -2.15
N ALA A 60 -4.54 -18.95 -2.79
CA ALA A 60 -4.88 -20.37 -2.62
C ALA A 60 -4.61 -20.83 -1.19
N VAL A 61 -3.48 -20.42 -0.59
CA VAL A 61 -3.16 -20.72 0.81
C VAL A 61 -4.21 -20.14 1.74
N ILE A 62 -4.57 -18.85 1.59
CA ILE A 62 -5.60 -18.21 2.43
C ILE A 62 -6.93 -18.95 2.30
N THR A 63 -7.35 -19.24 1.07
CA THR A 63 -8.61 -19.94 0.80
C THR A 63 -8.62 -21.33 1.43
N GLY A 64 -7.53 -22.09 1.28
CA GLY A 64 -7.38 -23.40 1.91
C GLY A 64 -7.45 -23.33 3.43
N LEU A 65 -6.76 -22.36 4.04
CA LEU A 65 -6.79 -22.12 5.49
C LEU A 65 -8.20 -21.79 5.97
N VAL A 66 -8.93 -20.93 5.25
CA VAL A 66 -10.31 -20.58 5.58
C VAL A 66 -11.22 -21.81 5.52
N MET A 67 -11.10 -22.65 4.49
CA MET A 67 -11.90 -23.87 4.36
C MET A 67 -11.62 -24.88 5.49
N VAL A 68 -10.34 -25.06 5.86
CA VAL A 68 -9.95 -25.93 6.97
C VAL A 68 -10.52 -25.41 8.29
N LEU A 69 -10.35 -24.12 8.58
CA LEU A 69 -10.82 -23.52 9.83
C LEU A 69 -12.35 -23.52 9.94
N ASP A 70 -13.06 -23.32 8.83
CA ASP A 70 -14.52 -23.33 8.82
C ASP A 70 -15.09 -24.75 9.06
N LYS A 71 -14.43 -25.78 8.51
CA LYS A 71 -14.80 -27.17 8.78
C LYS A 71 -14.65 -27.53 10.26
N SER A 72 -13.61 -27.04 10.95
CA SER A 72 -13.43 -27.28 12.39
C SER A 72 -14.57 -26.71 13.24
N ARG A 73 -15.14 -25.55 12.89
CA ARG A 73 -16.30 -24.99 13.63
C ARG A 73 -17.58 -25.78 13.44
N LYS A 74 -17.78 -26.37 12.25
CA LYS A 74 -18.99 -27.14 11.94
C LYS A 74 -19.02 -28.50 12.66
N GLN A 75 -17.85 -29.04 13.04
CA GLN A 75 -17.75 -30.28 13.81
C GLN A 75 -18.00 -30.08 15.31
N ASP A 76 -17.81 -28.88 15.84
CA ASP A 76 -18.01 -28.54 17.26
C ASP A 76 -19.50 -28.35 17.66
N HIS A 77 -20.39 -28.19 16.68
CA HIS A 77 -21.85 -28.09 16.89
C HIS A 77 -22.63 -29.38 16.52
N GLY A 78 -21.93 -30.51 16.40
CA GLY A 78 -22.49 -31.80 15.98
C GLY A 78 -22.86 -32.79 17.09
N HIS A 79 -22.81 -32.40 18.37
CA HIS A 79 -23.18 -33.25 19.50
C HIS A 79 -24.14 -32.51 20.44
N ALA A 80 -25.43 -32.55 20.11
CA ALA A 80 -26.54 -32.29 21.01
C ALA A 80 -27.55 -33.44 20.86
#